data_AF-A0A0B2WZ06-F1
#
_entry.id   AF-A0A0B2WZ06-F1
#
_cell.length_a   1.000
_cell.length_b   1.000
_cell.length_c   1.000
_cell.angle_alpha   90.00
_cell.angle_beta   90.00
_cell.angle_gamma   90.00
#
_symmetry.space_group_name_H-M   'P 1'
#
loop_
_entity.id
_entity.type
_entity.pdbx_description
1 polymer ?
#
loop_
_entity_poly.entity_id
_entity_poly.type
_entity_poly.pdbx_seq_one_letter_code
_entity_poly.pdbx_strand_id
1 'polypeptide(L)'
;MNRCKRFVFVDGLTGLYVANATAEPATGGGRDHVLRGGKMDDVRKGVERAIDEVSKEGSKVVLLVDGMDAWLAMGGVGALGAVNVLNCWRERVHAAVVAVSADDALIHAQNTTLERDHAAFALGLAHEASIVMSLRLLDTGTARDVSGVVRVTGGGKADGHDDGSGGGEGEFLYFVGGDGGVKVFERGT
;
A
#
# COMPACT_ATOMS: atom_id res chain seq x y z
N MET A 1 1.97 -22.12 -21.19
CA MET A 1 2.68 -21.18 -20.30
C MET A 1 1.93 -21.12 -18.97
N ASN A 2 2.48 -21.68 -17.90
CA ASN A 2 1.83 -21.66 -16.58
C ASN A 2 1.81 -20.22 -16.04
N ARG A 3 0.62 -19.61 -15.96
CA ARG A 3 0.40 -18.25 -15.43
C ARG A 3 0.75 -18.08 -13.94
N CYS A 4 1.01 -19.16 -13.23
CA CYS A 4 1.15 -19.21 -11.76
C CYS A 4 2.55 -18.85 -11.21
N LYS A 5 3.42 -18.16 -11.97
CA LYS A 5 4.81 -17.88 -11.54
C LYS A 5 5.20 -16.41 -11.43
N ARG A 6 4.29 -15.44 -11.62
CA ARG A 6 4.67 -14.01 -11.70
C ARG A 6 4.51 -13.20 -10.42
N PHE A 7 3.80 -13.72 -9.43
CA PHE A 7 3.58 -13.02 -8.17
C PHE A 7 3.51 -14.02 -7.02
N VAL A 8 3.86 -13.53 -5.83
CA VAL A 8 3.73 -14.22 -4.55
C VAL A 8 2.83 -13.37 -3.68
N PHE A 9 1.86 -14.00 -3.03
CA PHE A 9 0.98 -13.32 -2.09
C PHE A 9 1.47 -13.56 -0.66
N VAL A 10 1.41 -12.50 0.15
CA VAL A 10 1.69 -12.58 1.59
C VAL A 10 0.39 -12.25 2.33
N ASP A 11 -0.19 -13.25 2.97
CA ASP A 11 -1.37 -13.08 3.82
C ASP A 11 -0.95 -12.49 5.17
N GLY A 12 -1.23 -11.19 5.33
CA GLY A 12 -1.05 -10.44 6.56
C GLY A 12 -2.32 -10.32 7.42
N LEU A 13 -3.41 -11.04 7.09
CA LEU A 13 -4.67 -10.96 7.84
C LEU A 13 -4.90 -12.21 8.67
N THR A 14 -4.85 -13.40 8.05
CA THR A 14 -5.32 -14.65 8.67
C THR A 14 -4.54 -14.97 9.94
N GLY A 15 -3.21 -14.93 9.89
CA GLY A 15 -2.39 -15.23 11.07
C GLY A 15 -2.20 -14.06 12.04
N LEU A 16 -2.56 -12.83 11.66
CA LEU A 16 -2.42 -11.65 12.52
C LEU A 16 -3.67 -11.39 13.36
N TYR A 17 -4.86 -11.61 12.79
CA TYR A 17 -6.11 -11.10 13.38
C TYR A 17 -7.16 -12.18 13.66
N VAL A 18 -6.97 -13.42 13.19
CA VAL A 18 -7.90 -14.52 13.49
C VAL A 18 -7.47 -15.21 14.78
N ALA A 19 -8.27 -15.04 15.84
CA ALA A 19 -8.08 -15.76 17.10
C ALA A 19 -8.18 -17.28 16.87
N ASN A 20 -7.19 -18.04 17.37
CA ASN A 20 -7.09 -19.50 17.22
C ASN A 20 -6.89 -20.01 15.78
N ALA A 21 -6.02 -19.37 15.00
CA ALA A 21 -5.44 -19.97 13.78
C ALA A 21 -4.54 -21.18 14.12
N THR A 22 -5.16 -22.24 14.66
CA THR A 22 -4.55 -23.58 14.88
C THR A 22 -4.69 -24.46 13.65
N ALA A 23 -5.60 -24.11 12.74
CA ALA A 23 -5.65 -24.67 11.40
C ALA A 23 -4.52 -24.07 10.57
N GLU A 24 -3.75 -24.90 9.87
CA GLU A 24 -2.91 -24.40 8.79
C GLU A 24 -3.81 -23.58 7.85
N PRO A 25 -3.44 -22.33 7.54
CA PRO A 25 -4.21 -21.54 6.59
C PRO A 25 -4.33 -22.36 5.32
N ALA A 26 -5.54 -22.43 4.76
CA ALA A 26 -5.79 -23.11 3.51
C ALA A 26 -5.02 -22.36 2.41
N THR A 27 -3.74 -22.69 2.26
CA THR A 27 -2.92 -22.27 1.12
C THR A 27 -3.58 -22.93 -0.07
N GLY A 28 -4.35 -22.15 -0.82
CA GLY A 28 -5.13 -22.63 -1.95
C GLY A 28 -4.20 -23.04 -3.08
N GLY A 29 -3.46 -24.14 -2.94
CA GLY A 29 -2.48 -24.68 -3.90
C GLY A 29 -1.34 -23.73 -4.33
N GLY A 30 -1.35 -22.46 -3.91
CA GLY A 30 -0.39 -21.42 -4.25
C GLY A 30 0.73 -21.30 -3.22
N ARG A 31 1.82 -20.63 -3.61
CA ARG A 31 2.97 -20.33 -2.73
C ARG A 31 2.69 -19.12 -1.83
N ASP A 32 1.55 -19.14 -1.18
CA ASP A 32 1.10 -18.02 -0.37
C ASP A 32 1.81 -18.08 1.00
N HIS A 33 2.48 -16.99 1.37
CA HIS A 33 3.15 -16.88 2.66
C HIS A 33 2.17 -16.31 3.68
N VAL A 34 1.92 -17.03 4.76
CA VAL A 34 1.05 -16.52 5.84
C VAL A 34 1.91 -16.01 6.99
N LEU A 35 1.73 -14.74 7.35
CA LEU A 35 2.40 -14.14 8.49
C LEU A 35 1.81 -14.74 9.78
N ARG A 36 2.67 -15.28 10.64
CA ARG A 36 2.24 -16.05 11.83
C ARG A 36 2.12 -15.23 13.11
N GLY A 37 2.40 -13.94 13.05
CA GLY A 37 2.35 -13.04 14.18
C GLY A 37 2.48 -11.58 13.78
N GLY A 38 1.82 -10.70 14.52
CA GLY A 38 1.87 -9.25 14.31
C GLY A 38 3.12 -8.57 14.87
N LYS A 39 4.06 -9.32 15.46
CA LYS A 39 5.31 -8.75 15.97
C LYS A 39 6.18 -8.31 14.79
N MET A 40 6.89 -7.21 14.99
CA MET A 40 7.74 -6.57 13.98
C MET A 40 8.70 -7.52 13.28
N ASP A 41 9.38 -8.38 14.03
CA ASP A 41 10.33 -9.34 13.47
C ASP A 41 9.66 -10.44 12.64
N ASP A 42 8.46 -10.88 13.02
CA ASP A 42 7.72 -11.92 12.32
C ASP A 42 7.21 -11.40 10.98
N VAL A 43 6.64 -10.19 10.98
CA VAL A 43 6.17 -9.49 9.78
C VAL A 43 7.34 -9.20 8.84
N ARG A 44 8.43 -8.62 9.36
CA ARG A 44 9.65 -8.32 8.58
C ARG A 44 10.18 -9.58 7.91
N LYS A 45 10.46 -10.64 8.67
CA LYS A 45 11.06 -11.88 8.15
C LYS A 45 10.14 -12.63 7.20
N GLY A 46 8.83 -12.58 7.45
CA GLY A 46 7.84 -13.20 6.57
C GLY A 46 7.83 -12.58 5.18
N VAL A 47 7.83 -11.25 5.10
CA VAL A 47 7.89 -10.52 3.82
C VAL A 47 9.27 -10.66 3.17
N GLU A 48 10.36 -10.57 3.93
CA GLU A 48 11.73 -10.77 3.39
C GLU A 48 11.89 -12.15 2.75
N ARG A 49 11.31 -13.20 3.34
CA ARG A 49 11.30 -14.56 2.76
C ARG A 49 10.58 -14.61 1.42
N ALA A 50 9.43 -13.94 1.31
CA ALA A 50 8.68 -13.87 0.06
C ALA A 50 9.45 -13.09 -1.02
N ILE A 51 10.09 -11.97 -0.65
CA ILE A 51 10.97 -11.20 -1.54
C ILE A 51 12.13 -12.08 -2.04
N ASP A 52 12.79 -12.83 -1.15
CA ASP A 52 13.88 -13.73 -1.51
C ASP A 52 13.46 -14.88 -2.42
N GLU A 53 12.20 -15.29 -2.36
CA GLU A 53 11.68 -16.30 -3.27
C GLU A 53 11.50 -15.75 -4.69
N VAL A 54 10.95 -14.54 -4.81
CA VAL A 54 10.69 -13.89 -6.10
C VAL A 54 11.99 -13.36 -6.73
N SER A 55 12.93 -12.86 -5.92
CA SER A 55 14.19 -12.27 -6.41
C SER A 55 15.16 -13.30 -6.98
N LYS A 56 15.06 -14.58 -6.58
CA LYS A 56 15.90 -15.69 -7.11
C LYS A 56 15.81 -15.88 -8.61
N GLU A 57 14.77 -15.37 -9.26
CA GLU A 57 14.60 -15.42 -10.71
C GLU A 57 15.29 -14.24 -11.44
N GLY A 58 16.15 -13.46 -10.75
CA GLY A 58 16.88 -12.32 -11.33
C GLY A 58 15.96 -11.16 -11.76
N SER A 59 14.71 -11.18 -11.30
CA SER A 59 13.65 -10.29 -11.74
C SER A 59 13.54 -9.05 -10.85
N LYS A 60 13.17 -7.92 -11.44
CA LYS A 60 12.84 -6.69 -10.70
C LYS A 60 11.57 -6.92 -9.89
N VAL A 61 11.70 -6.92 -8.56
CA VAL A 61 10.57 -7.13 -7.65
C VAL A 61 9.84 -5.80 -7.43
N VAL A 62 8.52 -5.81 -7.59
CA VAL A 62 7.64 -4.69 -7.19
C VAL A 62 6.84 -5.15 -5.98
N LEU A 63 6.98 -4.43 -4.87
CA LEU A 63 6.26 -4.72 -3.64
C LEU A 63 4.96 -3.89 -3.59
N LEU A 64 3.83 -4.58 -3.48
CA LEU A 64 2.52 -3.96 -3.23
C LEU A 64 2.20 -4.19 -1.75
N VAL A 65 2.09 -3.12 -0.96
CA VAL A 65 1.72 -3.22 0.46
C VAL A 65 0.39 -2.53 0.68
N ASP A 66 -0.55 -3.27 1.23
CA ASP A 66 -1.89 -2.80 1.59
C ASP A 66 -2.15 -3.11 3.07
N GLY A 67 -2.83 -2.22 3.77
CA GLY A 67 -3.23 -2.40 5.17
C GLY A 67 -2.11 -2.25 6.21
N MET A 68 -1.05 -1.48 5.95
CA MET A 68 -0.02 -1.21 6.99
C MET A 68 -0.56 -0.38 8.16
N ASP A 69 -1.60 0.43 7.93
CA ASP A 69 -2.38 1.14 8.95
C ASP A 69 -3.13 0.20 9.89
N ALA A 70 -3.69 -0.89 9.38
CA ALA A 70 -4.27 -1.94 10.22
C ALA A 70 -3.20 -2.59 11.11
N TRP A 71 -1.99 -2.81 10.57
CA TRP A 71 -0.87 -3.34 11.35
C TRP A 71 -0.37 -2.35 12.41
N LEU A 72 -0.33 -1.04 12.12
CA LEU A 72 -0.07 0.00 13.13
C LEU A 72 -1.11 -0.05 14.26
N ALA A 73 -2.39 -0.15 13.91
CA ALA A 73 -3.49 -0.14 14.86
C ALA A 73 -3.52 -1.37 15.78
N MET A 74 -3.24 -2.55 15.22
CA MET A 74 -3.47 -3.82 15.91
C MET A 74 -2.18 -4.52 16.34
N GLY A 75 -1.07 -4.27 15.66
CA GLY A 75 0.23 -4.92 15.90
C GLY A 75 1.04 -4.29 17.04
N GLY A 76 0.59 -3.15 17.58
CA GLY A 76 1.31 -2.43 18.63
C GLY A 76 2.67 -1.87 18.17
N VAL A 77 2.85 -1.73 16.85
CA VAL A 77 4.03 -1.11 16.25
C VAL A 77 3.77 0.39 16.13
N GLY A 78 4.69 1.23 16.61
CA GLY A 78 4.61 2.68 16.41
C GLY A 78 5.01 3.07 14.98
N ALA A 79 4.69 4.30 14.58
CA ALA A 79 4.95 4.82 13.23
C ALA A 79 6.39 4.60 12.76
N LEU A 80 7.37 4.94 13.61
CA LEU A 80 8.80 4.78 13.31
C LEU A 80 9.20 3.32 13.07
N GLY A 81 8.62 2.38 13.83
CA GLY A 81 8.89 0.96 13.67
C GLY A 81 8.40 0.45 12.32
N ALA A 82 7.18 0.84 11.92
CA ALA A 82 6.61 0.48 10.64
C ALA A 82 7.41 1.06 9.46
N VAL A 83 7.81 2.34 9.53
CA VAL A 83 8.68 2.97 8.52
C VAL A 83 10.02 2.25 8.41
N ASN A 84 10.65 1.90 9.53
CA ASN A 84 11.93 1.21 9.52
C ASN A 84 11.84 -0.19 8.89
N VAL A 85 10.77 -0.93 9.15
CA VAL A 85 10.52 -2.22 8.48
C VAL A 85 10.31 -2.03 6.99
N LEU A 86 9.47 -1.06 6.60
CA LEU A 86 9.21 -0.76 5.18
C LEU A 86 10.49 -0.35 4.44
N ASN A 87 11.36 0.46 5.06
CA ASN A 87 12.62 0.87 4.45
C ASN A 87 13.55 -0.32 4.21
N CYS A 88 13.61 -1.28 5.14
CA CYS A 88 14.36 -2.52 4.92
C CYS A 88 13.80 -3.38 3.79
N TRP A 89 12.49 -3.34 3.54
CA TRP A 89 11.92 -3.97 2.35
C TRP A 89 12.25 -3.20 1.08
N ARG A 90 12.17 -1.87 1.10
CA ARG A 90 12.50 -0.98 -0.04
C ARG A 90 13.94 -1.16 -0.51
N GLU A 91 14.87 -1.40 0.39
CA GLU A 91 16.29 -1.68 0.06
C GLU A 91 16.47 -3.00 -0.72
N ARG A 92 15.47 -3.89 -0.72
CA ARG A 92 15.54 -5.23 -1.31
C ARG A 92 14.69 -5.41 -2.56
N VAL A 93 13.89 -4.40 -2.91
CA VAL A 93 12.96 -4.44 -4.06
C VAL A 93 13.26 -3.30 -5.02
N HIS A 94 12.81 -3.44 -6.27
CA HIS A 94 13.02 -2.40 -7.28
C HIS A 94 12.11 -1.19 -7.07
N ALA A 95 10.85 -1.44 -6.68
CA ALA A 95 9.87 -0.41 -6.38
C ALA A 95 8.89 -0.91 -5.32
N ALA A 96 8.30 0.03 -4.57
CA ALA A 96 7.26 -0.27 -3.59
C ALA A 96 6.08 0.70 -3.77
N VAL A 97 4.86 0.15 -3.80
CA VAL A 97 3.60 0.90 -3.76
C VAL A 97 2.96 0.57 -2.42
N VAL A 98 2.62 1.61 -1.65
CA VAL A 98 2.03 1.46 -0.33
C VAL A 98 0.69 2.18 -0.32
N ALA A 99 -0.38 1.45 0.00
CA ALA A 99 -1.70 1.99 0.22
C ALA A 99 -1.91 2.23 1.72
N VAL A 100 -2.47 3.39 2.05
CA VAL A 100 -2.79 3.80 3.43
C VAL A 100 -4.06 4.64 3.43
N SER A 101 -4.88 4.49 4.46
CA SER A 101 -6.08 5.31 4.64
C SER A 101 -5.69 6.76 4.92
N ALA A 102 -6.25 7.71 4.16
CA ALA A 102 -5.98 9.15 4.28
C ALA A 102 -7.23 9.94 4.72
N ASP A 103 -8.15 9.28 5.43
CA ASP A 103 -9.38 9.92 5.91
C ASP A 103 -9.07 11.11 6.82
N ASP A 104 -9.84 12.19 6.67
CA ASP A 104 -9.65 13.44 7.42
C ASP A 104 -9.56 13.21 8.94
N ALA A 105 -10.44 12.35 9.48
CA ALA A 105 -10.45 11.99 10.89
C ALA A 105 -9.17 11.28 11.35
N LEU A 106 -8.52 10.51 10.46
CA LEU A 106 -7.28 9.77 10.78
C LEU A 106 -6.03 10.65 10.67
N ILE A 107 -6.09 11.74 9.91
CA ILE A 107 -4.95 12.64 9.68
C ILE A 107 -5.01 13.88 10.58
N HIS A 108 -6.19 14.48 10.78
CA HIS A 108 -6.34 15.78 11.44
C HIS A 108 -6.66 15.73 12.94
N ALA A 109 -7.39 14.72 13.42
CA ALA A 109 -7.87 14.71 14.81
C ALA A 109 -6.73 14.61 15.83
N GLN A 110 -5.74 13.74 15.57
CA GLN A 110 -4.50 13.55 16.36
C GLN A 110 -4.67 13.60 17.90
N ASN A 111 -5.82 13.16 18.41
CA ASN A 111 -6.17 13.19 19.82
C ASN A 111 -5.58 12.00 20.57
N THR A 112 -5.56 10.82 19.93
CA THR A 112 -5.01 9.58 20.50
C THR A 112 -3.58 9.31 20.05
N THR A 113 -2.88 8.38 20.71
CA THR A 113 -1.56 7.92 20.25
C THR A 113 -1.66 7.24 18.90
N LEU A 114 -2.72 6.45 18.70
CA LEU A 114 -2.99 5.77 17.43
C LEU A 114 -3.19 6.76 16.28
N GLU A 115 -3.98 7.81 16.47
CA GLU A 115 -4.18 8.86 15.46
C GLU A 115 -2.87 9.59 15.14
N ARG A 116 -2.04 9.89 16.16
CA ARG A 116 -0.72 10.51 15.96
C ARG A 116 0.22 9.60 15.18
N ASP A 117 0.25 8.31 15.51
CA ASP A 117 1.10 7.33 14.82
C ASP A 117 0.64 7.12 13.37
N HIS A 118 -0.66 7.02 13.12
CA HIS A 118 -1.21 6.92 11.78
C HIS A 118 -0.87 8.15 10.94
N ALA A 119 -1.13 9.35 11.45
CA ALA A 119 -0.81 10.60 10.76
C ALA A 119 0.70 10.73 10.49
N ALA A 120 1.55 10.42 11.47
CA ALA A 120 3.00 10.45 11.31
C ALA A 120 3.48 9.44 10.27
N PHE A 121 2.90 8.24 10.25
CA PHE A 121 3.20 7.22 9.25
C PHE A 121 2.79 7.68 7.85
N ALA A 122 1.54 8.08 7.65
CA ALA A 122 1.02 8.51 6.34
C ALA A 122 1.78 9.72 5.77
N LEU A 123 2.04 10.75 6.60
CA LEU A 123 2.83 11.92 6.20
C LEU A 123 4.29 11.56 5.90
N GLY A 124 4.89 10.67 6.71
CA GLY A 124 6.23 10.15 6.47
C GLY A 124 6.33 9.42 5.13
N LEU A 125 5.32 8.60 4.79
CA LEU A 125 5.24 7.94 3.48
C LEU A 125 5.14 8.95 2.34
N ALA A 126 4.31 9.98 2.48
CA ALA A 126 4.16 11.02 1.45
C ALA A 126 5.45 11.81 1.21
N HIS A 127 6.19 12.13 2.28
CA HIS A 127 7.50 12.78 2.18
C HIS A 127 8.55 11.88 1.51
N GLU A 128 8.54 10.59 1.80
CA GLU A 128 9.51 9.64 1.24
C GLU A 128 9.16 9.15 -0.17
N ALA A 129 7.91 9.33 -0.61
CA ALA A 129 7.46 8.87 -1.90
C ALA A 129 8.06 9.70 -3.05
N SER A 130 8.25 9.04 -4.20
CA SER A 130 8.52 9.74 -5.46
C SER A 130 7.23 10.28 -6.09
N ILE A 131 6.12 9.55 -5.92
CA ILE A 131 4.79 9.90 -6.42
C ILE A 131 3.77 9.64 -5.31
N VAL A 132 2.87 10.59 -5.10
CA VAL A 132 1.70 10.46 -4.23
C VAL A 132 0.45 10.44 -5.09
N MET A 133 -0.36 9.41 -4.92
CA MET A 133 -1.68 9.29 -5.55
C MET A 133 -2.74 9.34 -4.46
N SER A 134 -3.60 10.35 -4.50
CA SER A 134 -4.71 10.52 -3.55
C SER A 134 -6.03 10.22 -4.25
N LEU A 135 -6.83 9.34 -3.64
CA LEU A 135 -8.19 9.04 -4.08
C LEU A 135 -9.17 9.75 -3.16
N ARG A 136 -10.15 10.43 -3.74
CA ARG A 136 -11.25 11.08 -3.01
C ARG A 136 -12.55 10.90 -3.73
N LEU A 137 -13.64 10.84 -2.98
CA LEU A 137 -14.98 10.92 -3.55
C LEU A 137 -15.24 12.34 -4.08
N LEU A 138 -16.26 12.48 -4.92
CA LEU A 138 -16.72 13.79 -5.36
C LEU A 138 -17.35 14.55 -4.17
N ASP A 139 -16.99 15.82 -4.00
CA ASP A 139 -17.55 16.69 -2.96
C ASP A 139 -19.08 16.87 -3.12
N THR A 140 -19.58 16.72 -4.35
CA THR A 140 -21.00 16.84 -4.69
C THR A 140 -21.80 15.54 -4.44
N GLY A 141 -21.15 14.48 -3.97
CA GLY A 141 -21.73 13.15 -3.83
C GLY A 141 -21.64 12.29 -5.11
N THR A 142 -22.37 11.19 -5.15
CA THR A 142 -22.23 10.14 -6.17
C THR A 142 -22.74 10.55 -7.55
N ALA A 143 -21.98 10.25 -8.60
CA ALA A 143 -22.42 10.38 -9.99
C ALA A 143 -22.51 8.99 -10.65
N ARG A 144 -23.39 8.86 -11.65
CA ARG A 144 -23.62 7.57 -12.33
C ARG A 144 -22.38 7.05 -13.06
N ASP A 145 -21.61 7.97 -13.65
CA ASP A 145 -20.50 7.66 -14.56
C ASP A 145 -19.14 8.13 -14.00
N VAL A 146 -19.10 8.55 -12.74
CA VAL A 146 -17.87 8.99 -12.04
C VAL A 146 -17.91 8.49 -10.60
N SER A 147 -16.90 7.70 -10.24
CA SER A 147 -16.73 7.16 -8.89
C SER A 147 -15.99 8.14 -7.97
N GLY A 148 -15.05 8.90 -8.51
CA GLY A 148 -14.30 9.87 -7.71
C GLY A 148 -13.21 10.60 -8.50
N VAL A 149 -12.31 11.24 -7.75
CA VAL A 149 -11.14 11.94 -8.26
C VAL A 149 -9.88 11.22 -7.81
N VAL A 150 -8.93 11.05 -8.73
CA VAL A 150 -7.54 10.71 -8.42
C VAL A 150 -6.69 11.95 -8.66
N ARG A 151 -5.93 12.34 -7.63
CA ARG A 151 -4.91 13.38 -7.73
C ARG A 151 -3.55 12.74 -7.70
N VAL A 152 -2.71 13.05 -8.68
CA VAL A 152 -1.33 12.59 -8.77
C VAL A 152 -0.42 13.80 -8.58
N THR A 153 0.54 13.68 -7.67
CA THR A 153 1.57 14.68 -7.43
C THR A 153 2.93 13.99 -7.22
N GLY A 154 4.02 14.70 -7.45
CA GLY A 154 5.32 14.30 -6.89
C GLY A 154 5.23 14.19 -5.36
N GLY A 155 6.01 13.27 -4.79
CA GLY A 155 6.24 13.21 -3.34
C GLY A 155 7.48 14.00 -2.93
N GLY A 156 7.85 13.94 -1.64
CA GLY A 156 8.97 14.74 -1.11
C GLY A 156 10.35 14.33 -1.64
N LYS A 157 10.48 13.15 -2.26
CA LYS A 157 11.69 12.66 -2.95
C LYS A 157 11.56 12.71 -4.48
N ALA A 158 10.66 13.53 -5.02
CA ALA A 158 10.72 13.86 -6.44
C ALA A 158 12.02 14.66 -6.69
N ASP A 159 13.12 13.94 -6.92
CA ASP A 159 14.35 14.55 -7.42
C ASP A 159 13.97 15.35 -8.66
N GLY A 160 14.44 16.58 -8.76
CA GLY A 160 14.14 17.53 -9.84
C GLY A 160 14.63 17.09 -11.23
N HIS A 161 14.63 15.79 -11.54
CA HIS A 161 14.45 15.25 -12.88
C HIS A 161 13.07 15.67 -13.39
N ASP A 162 12.97 16.96 -13.71
CA ASP A 162 12.09 17.47 -14.74
C ASP A 162 12.55 16.85 -16.06
N ASP A 163 12.14 15.60 -16.27
CA ASP A 163 12.39 14.86 -17.50
C ASP A 163 11.40 15.35 -18.59
N GLY A 164 11.16 16.68 -18.67
CA GLY A 164 10.38 17.38 -19.68
C GLY A 164 8.95 16.86 -19.94
N SER A 165 8.50 15.91 -19.13
CA SER A 165 7.25 15.18 -19.23
C SER A 165 6.35 15.67 -18.11
N GLY A 166 5.90 16.92 -18.22
CA GLY A 166 4.83 17.50 -17.40
C GLY A 166 3.45 16.84 -17.60
N GLY A 167 3.41 15.50 -17.73
CA GLY A 167 2.23 14.72 -18.13
C GLY A 167 1.65 13.81 -17.05
N GLY A 168 2.14 13.86 -15.82
CA GLY A 168 1.70 12.96 -14.74
C GLY A 168 0.98 13.63 -13.57
N GLU A 169 1.31 14.89 -13.28
CA GLU A 169 0.67 15.62 -12.18
C GLU A 169 -0.65 16.22 -12.63
N GLY A 170 -1.69 16.02 -11.82
CA GLY A 170 -3.02 16.50 -12.16
C GLY A 170 -4.12 15.84 -11.35
N GLU A 171 -5.34 16.34 -11.57
CA GLU A 171 -6.56 15.76 -11.05
C GLU A 171 -7.36 15.14 -12.20
N PHE A 172 -7.71 13.88 -12.03
CA PHE A 172 -8.46 13.10 -13.02
C PHE A 172 -9.70 12.51 -12.38
N LEU A 173 -10.76 12.39 -13.17
CA LEU A 173 -11.94 11.65 -12.77
C LEU A 173 -11.71 10.17 -13.05
N TYR A 174 -12.17 9.30 -12.14
CA TYR A 174 -12.16 7.87 -12.38
C TYR A 174 -13.55 7.26 -12.21
N PHE A 175 -13.81 6.19 -12.95
CA PHE A 175 -15.02 5.39 -12.87
C PHE A 175 -14.67 3.92 -12.75
N VAL A 176 -15.25 3.25 -11.75
CA VAL A 176 -15.16 1.80 -11.55
C VAL A 176 -16.47 1.16 -12.00
N GLY A 177 -16.40 0.35 -13.06
CA GLY A 177 -17.52 -0.42 -13.57
C GLY A 177 -17.87 -1.61 -12.69
N GLY A 178 -19.10 -2.12 -12.83
CA GLY A 178 -19.55 -3.31 -12.09
C GLY A 178 -18.81 -4.59 -12.48
N ASP A 179 -18.06 -4.58 -13.58
CA ASP A 179 -17.18 -5.64 -14.04
C ASP A 179 -15.75 -5.56 -13.46
N GLY A 180 -15.48 -4.54 -12.62
CA GLY A 180 -14.16 -4.27 -12.06
C GLY A 180 -13.24 -3.49 -13.01
N GLY A 181 -13.72 -3.07 -14.19
CA GLY A 181 -12.98 -2.20 -15.09
C GLY A 181 -12.85 -0.78 -14.53
N VAL A 182 -11.68 -0.17 -14.70
CA VAL A 182 -11.43 1.22 -14.29
C VAL A 182 -11.16 2.08 -15.51
N LYS A 183 -11.82 3.24 -15.60
CA LYS A 183 -11.55 4.27 -16.61
C LYS A 183 -11.14 5.56 -15.92
N VAL A 184 -10.17 6.26 -16.51
CA VAL A 184 -9.66 7.55 -16.02
C VAL A 184 -9.79 8.59 -17.12
N PHE A 185 -10.23 9.79 -16.78
CA PHE A 185 -10.49 10.87 -17.72
C PHE A 185 -10.06 12.21 -17.13
N GLU A 186 -9.61 13.13 -17.97
CA GLU A 186 -9.37 14.51 -17.56
C GLU A 186 -10.69 15.18 -17.14
N ARG A 187 -10.60 16.06 -16.14
CA ARG A 187 -11.72 16.92 -15.76
C ARG A 187 -11.92 17.94 -16.89
N GLY A 188 -13.05 17.85 -17.60
CA GLY A 188 -13.36 18.73 -18.74
C GLY A 188 -13.12 20.21 -18.42
N THR A 189 -12.39 20.89 -19.30
CA THR A 189 -12.15 22.35 -19.29
C THR A 189 -13.38 23.12 -19.72
#